data_AF-A0A1U7CTT1-F1
#
_entry.id   AF-A0A1U7CTT1-F1
#
_cell.length_a   1.000
_cell.length_b   1.000
_cell.length_c   1.000
_cell.angle_alpha   90.00
_cell.angle_beta   90.00
_cell.angle_gamma   90.00
#
_symmetry.space_group_name_H-M   'P 1'
#
loop_
_entity.id
_entity.type
_entity.pdbx_description
1 polymer ?
#
loop_
_entity_poly.entity_id
_entity_poly.type
_entity_poly.pdbx_seq_one_letter_code
_entity_poly.pdbx_strand_id
1 'polypeptide(L)'
;MSRPKRWYDPGAGDSLLLVQHSKDDHESYASLRWKHPRTSPGLLECLLYPLSDGPGLGLMVLFPPVLWLLSLPVFDFIAVLEPMTKSDWALGLVVVPVFIPLLFSFGTVVSYLLIFLGRILVASAMGENDHPHWPELSPEDISEGIARWIWAFLMGTVVGGLPAVVFWNYFGAIDWPTLSVFGLLLFLGVGFTQMALAASLMHETITAANPVTVVAAVRRIGWAYLLPCAATTVAVLLTCLSVYSLLFRMPKMWMEAVALWAFWVFFLYTGMVLLRMLGLTYHAHAMDLYWFRRRPRWATGGRPGRIYANS
;
A
#
# COMPACT_ATOMS: atom_id res chain seq x y z
N MET A 1 7.98 23.92 -36.59
CA MET A 1 7.54 24.40 -35.26
C MET A 1 6.97 23.22 -34.49
N SER A 2 7.69 22.71 -33.49
CA SER A 2 7.26 21.59 -32.65
C SER A 2 6.17 22.04 -31.68
N ARG A 3 4.96 21.49 -31.80
CA ARG A 3 3.91 21.72 -30.80
C ARG A 3 4.38 21.18 -29.44
N PRO A 4 4.22 21.94 -28.35
CA PRO A 4 4.52 21.46 -27.01
C PRO A 4 3.66 20.22 -26.72
N LYS A 5 4.32 19.10 -26.40
CA LYS A 5 3.68 17.83 -26.09
C LYS A 5 2.89 18.00 -24.78
N ARG A 6 1.60 18.34 -24.88
CA ARG A 6 0.68 18.39 -23.73
C ARG A 6 0.27 16.95 -23.40
N TRP A 7 0.53 16.52 -22.17
CA TRP A 7 0.09 15.22 -21.64
C TRP A 7 -1.44 15.10 -21.54
N TYR A 8 -2.15 16.21 -21.66
CA TYR A 8 -3.60 16.29 -21.59
C TYR A 8 -4.15 16.81 -22.93
N ASP A 9 -4.69 15.91 -23.75
CA ASP A 9 -5.43 16.24 -24.97
C ASP A 9 -6.92 15.84 -24.78
N PRO A 10 -7.81 16.80 -24.49
CA PRO A 10 -9.23 16.52 -24.30
C PRO A 10 -9.92 16.04 -25.59
N GLY A 11 -9.29 16.21 -26.76
CA GLY A 11 -9.79 15.73 -28.06
C GLY A 11 -9.31 14.32 -28.44
N ALA A 12 -8.43 13.70 -27.66
CA ALA A 12 -7.94 12.34 -27.94
C ALA A 12 -9.08 11.29 -27.89
N GLY A 13 -10.20 11.58 -27.21
CA GLY A 13 -11.36 10.71 -27.16
C GLY A 13 -11.93 10.37 -28.54
N ASP A 14 -11.98 11.35 -29.45
CA ASP A 14 -12.61 11.20 -30.76
C ASP A 14 -11.70 10.51 -31.80
N SER A 15 -10.38 10.55 -31.63
CA SER A 15 -9.42 9.97 -32.57
C SER A 15 -9.05 8.51 -32.28
N LEU A 16 -9.72 7.85 -31.33
CA LEU A 16 -9.35 6.50 -30.84
C LEU A 16 -10.30 5.38 -31.28
N LEU A 17 -11.27 5.69 -32.15
CA LEU A 17 -12.10 4.72 -32.85
C LEU A 17 -11.36 4.18 -34.07
N LEU A 18 -10.65 3.05 -33.91
CA LEU A 18 -10.09 2.12 -34.93
C LEU A 18 -8.61 1.76 -34.64
N VAL A 19 -8.36 1.08 -33.53
CA VAL A 19 -7.24 0.13 -33.48
C VAL A 19 -7.88 -1.25 -33.46
N GLN A 20 -7.88 -1.91 -34.63
CA GLN A 20 -8.33 -3.29 -34.79
C GLN A 20 -7.57 -4.18 -33.81
N HIS A 21 -8.33 -4.82 -32.91
CA HIS A 21 -7.84 -5.89 -32.04
C HIS A 21 -7.37 -7.05 -32.91
N SER A 22 -6.06 -7.29 -32.92
CA SER A 22 -5.48 -8.51 -33.50
C SER A 22 -4.75 -9.28 -32.41
N LYS A 23 -5.20 -10.51 -32.18
CA LYS A 23 -4.51 -11.66 -31.57
C LYS A 23 -4.44 -11.84 -30.04
N ASP A 24 -4.73 -10.83 -29.21
CA ASP A 24 -4.79 -11.02 -27.73
C ASP A 24 -6.23 -11.09 -27.16
N ASP A 25 -7.26 -11.09 -28.01
CA ASP A 25 -8.70 -11.17 -27.67
C ASP A 25 -9.17 -12.54 -27.14
N HIS A 26 -8.23 -13.33 -26.61
CA HIS A 26 -8.53 -14.47 -25.76
C HIS A 26 -8.22 -14.17 -24.30
N GLU A 27 -8.44 -12.92 -23.84
CA GLU A 27 -9.07 -12.73 -22.53
C GLU A 27 -10.42 -13.45 -22.59
N SER A 28 -10.38 -14.76 -22.29
CA SER A 28 -11.51 -15.69 -22.30
C SER A 28 -12.76 -15.01 -21.75
N TYR A 29 -13.92 -15.22 -22.36
CA TYR A 29 -15.22 -14.81 -21.80
C TYR A 29 -15.38 -15.22 -20.32
N ALA A 30 -14.65 -16.27 -19.87
CA ALA A 30 -14.51 -16.58 -18.45
C ALA A 30 -13.89 -15.43 -17.66
N SER A 31 -12.75 -14.87 -18.08
CA SER A 31 -12.08 -13.74 -17.40
C SER A 31 -12.96 -12.48 -17.28
N LEU A 32 -13.90 -12.26 -18.20
CA LEU A 32 -14.90 -11.18 -18.11
C LEU A 32 -16.02 -11.51 -17.12
N ARG A 33 -16.37 -12.79 -16.94
CA ARG A 33 -17.42 -13.25 -16.01
C ARG A 33 -17.05 -13.04 -14.54
N TRP A 34 -15.76 -13.03 -14.23
CA TRP A 34 -15.24 -12.87 -12.85
C TRP A 34 -14.86 -11.43 -12.52
N LYS A 35 -15.21 -10.45 -13.37
CA LYS A 35 -14.95 -9.03 -13.07
C LYS A 35 -16.02 -8.48 -12.12
N HIS A 36 -15.55 -7.77 -11.10
CA HIS A 36 -16.38 -7.01 -10.19
C HIS A 36 -17.20 -5.96 -10.96
N PRO A 37 -18.50 -5.77 -10.63
CA PRO A 37 -19.30 -4.71 -11.22
C PRO A 37 -18.69 -3.33 -10.95
N ARG A 38 -18.95 -2.32 -11.80
CA ARG A 38 -18.48 -0.94 -11.57
C ARG A 38 -19.37 -0.22 -10.55
N THR A 39 -19.48 -0.79 -9.37
CA THR A 39 -20.22 -0.25 -8.23
C THR A 39 -19.27 -0.01 -7.07
N SER A 40 -19.64 0.89 -6.16
CA SER A 40 -18.88 1.10 -4.93
C SER A 40 -18.69 -0.21 -4.16
N PRO A 41 -17.50 -0.49 -3.63
CA PRO A 41 -17.23 -1.75 -2.93
C PRO A 41 -18.06 -1.86 -1.65
N GLY A 42 -18.55 -3.08 -1.38
CA GLY A 42 -19.11 -3.41 -0.07
C GLY A 42 -18.00 -3.60 0.95
N LEU A 43 -18.18 -3.09 2.18
CA LEU A 43 -17.21 -3.28 3.27
C LEU A 43 -17.03 -4.77 3.60
N LEU A 44 -18.13 -5.52 3.64
CA LEU A 44 -18.11 -6.96 3.94
C LEU A 44 -17.37 -7.77 2.87
N GLU A 45 -17.55 -7.43 1.59
CA GLU A 45 -16.80 -8.04 0.50
C GLU A 45 -15.29 -7.82 0.69
N CYS A 46 -14.89 -6.58 1.00
CA CYS A 46 -13.49 -6.26 1.23
C CYS A 46 -12.91 -6.99 2.46
N LEU A 47 -13.69 -7.15 3.54
CA LEU A 47 -13.28 -7.91 4.73
C LEU A 47 -13.13 -9.41 4.46
N LEU A 48 -13.94 -9.99 3.60
CA LEU A 48 -13.85 -11.41 3.24
C LEU A 48 -12.74 -11.69 2.23
N TYR A 49 -12.29 -10.68 1.47
CA TYR A 49 -11.29 -10.82 0.42
C TYR A 49 -10.02 -11.55 0.87
N PRO A 50 -9.33 -11.21 1.98
CA PRO A 50 -8.13 -11.95 2.42
C PRO A 50 -8.31 -13.46 2.64
N LEU A 51 -9.56 -13.91 2.84
CA LEU A 51 -9.92 -15.29 3.16
C LEU A 51 -10.49 -16.04 1.96
N SER A 52 -10.69 -15.38 0.81
CA SER A 52 -11.44 -15.96 -0.31
C SER A 52 -10.62 -16.87 -1.22
N ASP A 53 -9.29 -16.79 -1.18
CA ASP A 53 -8.41 -17.45 -2.16
C ASP A 53 -7.08 -17.92 -1.52
N GLY A 54 -6.42 -18.87 -2.19
CA GLY A 54 -5.19 -19.51 -1.76
C GLY A 54 -4.03 -18.54 -1.50
N PRO A 55 -3.72 -17.58 -2.39
CA PRO A 55 -2.61 -16.64 -2.16
C PRO A 55 -2.84 -15.72 -0.95
N GLY A 56 -4.06 -15.24 -0.72
CA GLY A 56 -4.41 -14.43 0.45
C GLY A 56 -4.23 -15.20 1.76
N LEU A 57 -4.73 -16.44 1.81
CA LEU A 57 -4.52 -17.34 2.95
C LEU A 57 -3.04 -17.69 3.14
N GLY A 58 -2.33 -17.96 2.04
CA GLY A 58 -0.89 -18.21 2.06
C GLY A 58 -0.12 -17.04 2.67
N LEU A 59 -0.48 -15.81 2.31
CA LEU A 59 0.11 -14.61 2.89
C LEU A 59 -0.17 -14.51 4.40
N MET A 60 -1.41 -14.78 4.82
CA MET A 60 -1.84 -14.71 6.22
C MET A 60 -1.28 -15.82 7.12
N VAL A 61 -0.93 -16.98 6.57
CA VAL A 61 -0.42 -18.11 7.37
C VAL A 61 1.11 -18.15 7.36
N LEU A 62 1.73 -17.90 6.21
CA LEU A 62 3.17 -18.10 6.05
C LEU A 62 4.00 -16.88 6.48
N PHE A 63 3.54 -15.65 6.20
CA PHE A 63 4.35 -14.47 6.46
C PHE A 63 4.33 -13.96 7.90
N PRO A 64 3.25 -14.03 8.69
CA PRO A 64 3.31 -13.57 10.07
C PRO A 64 4.35 -14.29 10.93
N PRO A 65 4.54 -15.63 10.87
CA PRO A 65 5.64 -16.29 11.58
C PRO A 65 7.03 -15.82 11.14
N VAL A 66 7.23 -15.61 9.83
CA VAL A 66 8.50 -15.12 9.27
C VAL A 66 8.78 -13.69 9.72
N LEU A 67 7.80 -12.80 9.59
CA LEU A 67 7.91 -11.41 10.03
C LEU A 67 8.08 -11.31 11.54
N TRP A 68 7.36 -12.12 12.30
CA TRP A 68 7.51 -12.22 13.75
C TRP A 68 8.96 -12.56 14.11
N LEU A 69 9.50 -13.66 13.57
CA LEU A 69 10.89 -14.06 13.80
C LEU A 69 11.90 -12.98 13.39
N LEU A 70 11.71 -12.37 12.23
CA LEU A 70 12.62 -11.35 11.70
C LEU A 70 12.49 -9.99 12.41
N SER A 71 11.36 -9.71 13.06
CA SER A 71 11.14 -8.44 13.77
C SER A 71 11.54 -8.51 15.24
N LEU A 72 11.57 -9.69 15.88
CA LEU A 72 11.97 -9.84 17.28
C LEU A 72 13.26 -9.07 17.62
N PRO A 73 14.37 -9.25 16.88
CA PRO A 73 15.59 -8.52 17.20
C PRO A 73 15.44 -7.03 16.98
N VAL A 74 14.66 -6.59 15.98
CA VAL A 74 14.43 -5.15 15.73
C VAL A 74 13.82 -4.48 16.96
N PHE A 75 12.85 -5.13 17.59
CA PHE A 75 12.23 -4.64 18.84
C PHE A 75 13.23 -4.68 20.01
N ASP A 76 13.98 -5.77 20.17
CA ASP A 76 15.01 -5.88 21.21
C ASP A 76 16.09 -4.80 21.04
N PHE A 77 16.49 -4.50 19.80
CA PHE A 77 17.50 -3.49 19.49
C PHE A 77 17.02 -2.09 19.82
N ILE A 78 15.76 -1.76 19.50
CA ILE A 78 15.17 -0.45 19.86
C ILE A 78 15.15 -0.30 21.39
N ALA A 79 14.73 -1.34 22.12
CA ALA A 79 14.69 -1.32 23.58
C ALA A 79 16.09 -1.23 24.22
N VAL A 80 17.10 -1.89 23.63
CA VAL A 80 18.49 -1.87 24.12
C VAL A 80 19.23 -0.57 23.75
N LEU A 81 18.87 0.08 22.64
CA LEU A 81 19.47 1.37 22.25
C LEU A 81 18.96 2.56 23.06
N GLU A 82 17.73 2.53 23.57
CA GLU A 82 17.16 3.61 24.38
C GLU A 82 18.05 4.00 25.60
N PRO A 83 18.71 3.06 26.30
CA PRO A 83 19.67 3.40 27.36
C PRO A 83 21.14 3.61 26.93
N MET A 84 21.54 3.41 25.67
CA MET A 84 22.96 3.55 25.30
C MET A 84 23.41 5.01 25.27
N THR A 85 23.91 5.50 26.39
CA THR A 85 24.74 6.71 26.45
C THR A 85 25.98 6.54 25.57
N LYS A 86 26.52 7.65 25.05
CA LYS A 86 27.69 7.71 24.13
C LYS A 86 28.95 6.90 24.54
N SER A 87 29.01 6.33 25.76
CA SER A 87 30.15 5.56 26.27
C SER A 87 30.28 4.14 25.68
N ASP A 88 29.20 3.51 25.21
CA ASP A 88 29.19 2.06 24.97
C ASP A 88 29.24 1.66 23.48
N TRP A 89 29.97 2.44 22.68
CA TRP A 89 30.15 2.20 21.23
C TRP A 89 30.73 0.81 20.90
N ALA A 90 31.54 0.24 21.80
CA ALA A 90 32.16 -1.07 21.64
C ALA A 90 31.12 -2.21 21.60
N LEU A 91 30.05 -2.12 22.41
CA LEU A 91 28.97 -3.09 22.41
C LEU A 91 28.17 -2.98 21.10
N GLY A 92 27.92 -1.76 20.63
CA GLY A 92 27.32 -1.51 19.31
C GLY A 92 28.09 -2.18 18.17
N LEU A 93 29.42 -2.08 18.13
CA LEU A 93 30.23 -2.70 17.06
C LEU A 93 30.20 -4.22 17.05
N VAL A 94 30.00 -4.87 18.20
CA VAL A 94 29.85 -6.33 18.28
C VAL A 94 28.47 -6.79 17.81
N VAL A 95 27.45 -5.97 18.08
CA VAL A 95 26.05 -6.26 17.77
C VAL A 95 25.74 -6.03 16.29
N VAL A 96 26.25 -4.95 15.70
CA VAL A 96 25.95 -4.51 14.33
C VAL A 96 26.10 -5.62 13.24
N PRO A 97 27.17 -6.44 13.22
CA PRO A 97 27.33 -7.48 12.20
C PRO A 97 26.24 -8.57 12.21
N VAL A 98 25.61 -8.83 13.36
CA VAL A 98 24.51 -9.78 13.48
C VAL A 98 23.19 -9.13 13.05
N PHE A 99 23.01 -7.85 13.36
CA PHE A 99 21.78 -7.12 13.09
C PHE A 99 21.63 -6.70 11.62
N ILE A 100 22.71 -6.33 10.93
CA ILE A 100 22.64 -5.89 9.53
C ILE A 100 22.01 -6.95 8.62
N PRO A 101 22.45 -8.23 8.60
CA PRO A 101 21.84 -9.26 7.76
C PRO A 101 20.37 -9.50 8.08
N LEU A 102 20.00 -9.37 9.36
CA LEU A 102 18.63 -9.58 9.80
C LEU A 102 17.72 -8.42 9.39
N LEU A 103 18.17 -7.17 9.56
CA LEU A 103 17.47 -5.98 9.06
C LEU A 103 17.33 -6.00 7.54
N PHE A 104 18.37 -6.44 6.82
CA PHE A 104 18.33 -6.62 5.38
C PHE A 104 17.30 -7.69 4.97
N SER A 105 17.28 -8.82 5.68
CA SER A 105 16.31 -9.91 5.44
C SER A 105 14.88 -9.44 5.71
N PHE A 106 14.66 -8.76 6.84
CA PHE A 106 13.39 -8.16 7.20
C PHE A 106 12.93 -7.14 6.14
N GLY A 107 13.81 -6.21 5.75
CA GLY A 107 13.53 -5.22 4.72
C GLY A 107 13.19 -5.85 3.37
N THR A 108 13.88 -6.92 2.99
CA THR A 108 13.60 -7.67 1.75
C THR A 108 12.22 -8.33 1.79
N VAL A 109 11.85 -8.98 2.90
CA VAL A 109 10.53 -9.61 3.08
C VAL A 109 9.42 -8.56 3.10
N VAL A 110 9.59 -7.46 3.83
CA VAL A 110 8.62 -6.35 3.84
C VAL A 110 8.46 -5.75 2.46
N SER A 111 9.56 -5.56 1.71
CA SER A 111 9.51 -5.05 0.35
C SER A 111 8.74 -5.97 -0.59
N TYR A 112 8.98 -7.27 -0.51
CA TYR A 112 8.24 -8.29 -1.25
C TYR A 112 6.73 -8.20 -0.98
N LEU A 113 6.35 -8.06 0.30
CA LEU A 113 4.97 -7.91 0.72
C LEU A 113 4.34 -6.62 0.20
N LEU A 114 5.06 -5.49 0.26
CA LEU A 114 4.57 -4.21 -0.28
C LEU A 114 4.30 -4.28 -1.80
N ILE A 115 5.09 -5.04 -2.55
CA ILE A 115 4.85 -5.26 -3.99
C ILE A 115 3.62 -6.13 -4.19
N PHE A 116 3.47 -7.22 -3.44
CA PHE A 116 2.29 -8.06 -3.51
C PHE A 116 1.01 -7.26 -3.19
N LEU A 117 1.05 -6.47 -2.13
CA LEU A 117 0.00 -5.52 -1.76
C LEU A 117 -0.28 -4.51 -2.89
N GLY A 118 0.76 -3.96 -3.52
CA GLY A 118 0.62 -3.10 -4.70
C GLY A 118 -0.06 -3.82 -5.88
N ARG A 119 0.23 -5.11 -6.09
CA ARG A 119 -0.46 -5.92 -7.11
C ARG A 119 -1.93 -6.16 -6.78
N ILE A 120 -2.30 -6.30 -5.51
CA ILE A 120 -3.71 -6.39 -5.09
C ILE A 120 -4.44 -5.11 -5.46
N LEU A 121 -3.81 -3.95 -5.20
CA LEU A 121 -4.39 -2.65 -5.58
C LEU A 121 -4.65 -2.59 -7.09
N VAL A 122 -3.66 -2.98 -7.91
CA VAL A 122 -3.78 -2.97 -9.38
C VAL A 122 -4.85 -3.94 -9.86
N ALA A 123 -4.83 -5.20 -9.39
CA ALA A 123 -5.81 -6.22 -9.77
C ALA A 123 -7.23 -5.77 -9.42
N SER A 124 -7.42 -5.21 -8.22
CA SER A 124 -8.70 -4.67 -7.75
C SER A 124 -9.13 -3.44 -8.56
N ALA A 125 -8.20 -2.57 -8.97
CA ALA A 125 -8.47 -1.44 -9.85
C ALA A 125 -8.84 -1.84 -11.28
N MET A 126 -8.46 -3.04 -11.72
CA MET A 126 -8.91 -3.66 -12.97
C MET A 126 -10.24 -4.42 -12.81
N GLY A 127 -10.77 -4.48 -11.57
CA GLY A 127 -12.00 -5.17 -11.23
C GLY A 127 -11.86 -6.69 -11.15
N GLU A 128 -10.66 -7.25 -10.99
CA GLU A 128 -10.48 -8.70 -10.83
C GLU A 128 -10.88 -9.13 -9.43
N ASN A 129 -11.58 -10.26 -9.27
CA ASN A 129 -11.98 -10.76 -7.96
C ASN A 129 -10.97 -11.68 -7.28
N ASP A 130 -10.04 -12.26 -8.05
CA ASP A 130 -9.05 -13.19 -7.54
C ASP A 130 -7.81 -12.46 -7.01
N HIS A 131 -6.96 -13.17 -6.26
CA HIS A 131 -5.70 -12.58 -5.83
C HIS A 131 -4.69 -12.53 -6.99
N PRO A 132 -3.81 -11.51 -7.03
CA PRO A 132 -2.73 -11.51 -7.98
C PRO A 132 -1.76 -12.67 -7.70
N HIS A 133 -1.10 -13.13 -8.74
CA HIS A 133 0.01 -14.05 -8.61
C HIS A 133 1.16 -13.43 -7.79
N TRP A 134 1.83 -14.29 -7.01
CA TRP A 134 3.03 -13.96 -6.26
C TRP A 134 4.08 -13.21 -7.12
N PRO A 135 4.69 -12.12 -6.62
CA PRO A 135 5.71 -11.41 -7.36
C PRO A 135 6.95 -12.26 -7.59
N GLU A 136 7.56 -12.05 -8.75
CA GLU A 136 8.88 -12.57 -9.07
C GLU A 136 9.92 -11.78 -8.27
N LEU A 137 10.98 -12.45 -7.81
CA LEU A 137 12.07 -11.82 -7.06
C LEU A 137 13.06 -11.14 -8.04
N SER A 138 12.60 -10.12 -8.75
CA SER A 138 13.43 -9.27 -9.61
C SER A 138 13.86 -8.02 -8.82
N PRO A 139 15.18 -7.79 -8.64
CA PRO A 139 15.66 -6.62 -7.89
C PRO A 139 15.17 -5.28 -8.46
N GLU A 140 15.02 -5.21 -9.79
CA GLU A 140 14.54 -4.04 -10.51
C GLU A 140 13.10 -3.69 -10.11
N ASP A 141 12.16 -4.63 -10.22
CA ASP A 141 10.76 -4.42 -9.85
C ASP A 141 10.61 -4.15 -8.34
N ILE A 142 11.45 -4.81 -7.52
CA ILE A 142 11.46 -4.58 -6.07
C ILE A 142 11.86 -3.14 -5.75
N SER A 143 12.97 -2.67 -6.31
CA SER A 143 13.48 -1.32 -6.05
C SER A 143 12.50 -0.24 -6.53
N GLU A 144 11.88 -0.42 -7.70
CA GLU A 144 10.92 0.53 -8.24
C GLU A 144 9.62 0.53 -7.44
N GLY A 145 9.13 -0.66 -7.05
CA GLY A 145 7.96 -0.80 -6.18
C GLY A 145 8.16 -0.07 -4.86
N ILE A 146 9.27 -0.34 -4.16
CA ILE A 146 9.60 0.33 -2.89
C ILE A 146 9.71 1.84 -3.08
N ALA A 147 10.38 2.32 -4.13
CA ALA A 147 10.54 3.74 -4.39
C ALA A 147 9.19 4.47 -4.51
N ARG A 148 8.19 3.82 -5.15
CA ARG A 148 6.82 4.35 -5.25
C ARG A 148 6.11 4.41 -3.89
N TRP A 149 6.27 3.38 -3.05
CA TRP A 149 5.74 3.38 -1.68
C TRP A 149 6.36 4.48 -0.81
N ILE A 150 7.69 4.60 -0.82
CA ILE A 150 8.42 5.64 -0.08
C ILE A 150 7.96 7.02 -0.56
N TRP A 151 7.90 7.23 -1.87
CA TRP A 151 7.49 8.51 -2.44
C TRP A 151 6.06 8.89 -2.06
N ALA A 152 5.12 7.95 -2.14
CA ALA A 152 3.73 8.18 -1.73
C ALA A 152 3.63 8.55 -0.24
N PHE A 153 4.36 7.83 0.62
CA PHE A 153 4.41 8.10 2.06
C PHE A 153 5.02 9.48 2.37
N LEU A 154 6.11 9.84 1.69
CA LEU A 154 6.73 11.16 1.82
C LEU A 154 5.73 12.27 1.45
N MET A 155 5.02 12.12 0.33
CA MET A 155 4.06 13.14 -0.12
C MET A 155 2.89 13.30 0.86
N GLY A 156 2.33 12.20 1.37
CA GLY A 156 1.28 12.30 2.39
C GLY A 156 1.77 12.84 3.73
N THR A 157 3.02 12.53 4.11
CA THR A 157 3.67 13.13 5.29
C THR A 157 3.88 14.63 5.12
N VAL A 158 4.25 15.09 3.92
CA VAL A 158 4.34 16.53 3.61
C VAL A 158 2.98 17.21 3.70
N VAL A 159 1.91 16.56 3.24
CA VAL A 159 0.57 17.14 3.20
C VAL A 159 -0.13 17.12 4.56
N GLY A 160 -0.04 16.03 5.33
CA GLY A 160 -0.70 15.90 6.63
C GLY A 160 0.24 16.08 7.82
N GLY A 161 1.44 15.50 7.74
CA GLY A 161 2.41 15.47 8.84
C GLY A 161 3.09 16.81 9.12
N LEU A 162 3.57 17.53 8.09
CA LEU A 162 4.20 18.84 8.30
C LEU A 162 3.23 19.85 8.92
N PRO A 163 1.99 20.03 8.42
CA PRO A 163 1.02 20.88 9.10
C PRO A 163 0.70 20.43 10.52
N ALA A 164 0.67 19.12 10.78
CA ALA A 164 0.42 18.59 12.12
C ALA A 164 1.55 18.94 13.10
N VAL A 165 2.81 18.84 12.69
CA VAL A 165 3.97 19.24 13.51
C VAL A 165 3.99 20.76 13.74
N VAL A 166 3.70 21.55 12.70
CA VAL A 166 3.60 23.00 12.82
C VAL A 166 2.50 23.37 13.80
N PHE A 167 1.31 22.79 13.65
CA PHE A 167 0.17 23.01 14.54
C PHE A 167 0.50 22.62 15.99
N TRP A 168 1.15 21.48 16.20
CA TRP A 168 1.62 21.04 17.51
C TRP A 168 2.54 22.07 18.18
N ASN A 169 3.54 22.56 17.45
CA ASN A 169 4.51 23.51 17.98
C ASN A 169 3.89 24.87 18.34
N TYR A 170 2.80 25.26 17.67
CA TYR A 170 2.10 26.52 17.95
C TYR A 170 1.15 26.44 19.14
N PHE A 171 0.38 25.36 19.29
CA PHE A 171 -0.67 25.25 20.30
C PHE A 171 -0.24 24.47 21.55
N GLY A 172 0.85 23.71 21.48
CA GLY A 172 1.38 22.97 22.62
C GLY A 172 0.48 21.80 23.03
N ALA A 173 -0.22 21.92 24.17
CA ALA A 173 -0.97 20.83 24.77
C ALA A 173 -2.16 20.36 23.89
N ILE A 174 -2.41 19.05 23.89
CA ILE A 174 -3.57 18.47 23.19
C ILE A 174 -4.82 18.62 24.05
N ASP A 175 -5.65 19.60 23.71
CA ASP A 175 -7.05 19.63 24.14
C ASP A 175 -7.94 18.89 23.13
N TRP A 176 -9.20 18.63 23.49
CA TRP A 176 -10.19 18.00 22.59
C TRP A 176 -10.31 18.67 21.20
N PRO A 177 -10.31 20.00 21.06
CA PRO A 177 -10.31 20.66 19.75
C PRO A 177 -9.00 20.44 18.98
N THR A 178 -7.86 20.44 19.67
CA THR A 178 -6.54 20.19 19.07
C THR A 178 -6.47 18.76 18.52
N LEU A 179 -7.05 17.80 19.25
CA LEU A 179 -7.13 16.40 18.83
C LEU A 179 -7.95 16.21 17.55
N SER A 180 -9.08 16.92 17.40
CA SER A 180 -9.91 16.83 16.19
C SER A 180 -9.20 17.38 14.95
N VAL A 181 -8.46 18.49 15.10
CA VAL A 181 -7.61 19.04 14.03
C VAL A 181 -6.51 18.06 13.66
N PHE A 182 -5.83 17.44 14.63
CA PHE A 182 -4.81 16.43 14.37
C PHE A 182 -5.39 15.21 13.64
N GLY A 183 -6.57 14.74 14.06
CA GLY A 183 -7.29 13.66 13.39
C GLY A 183 -7.64 14.00 11.94
N LEU A 184 -8.06 15.24 11.66
CA LEU A 184 -8.33 15.72 10.31
C LEU A 184 -7.05 15.77 9.46
N LEU A 185 -5.94 16.27 10.01
CA LEU A 185 -4.66 16.31 9.32
C LEU A 185 -4.11 14.92 9.01
N LEU A 186 -4.27 13.97 9.94
CA LEU A 186 -3.95 12.57 9.72
C LEU A 186 -4.82 11.97 8.61
N PHE A 187 -6.14 12.20 8.66
CA PHE A 187 -7.08 11.73 7.63
C PHE A 187 -6.70 12.26 6.24
N LEU A 188 -6.35 13.55 6.13
CA LEU A 188 -5.88 14.18 4.89
C LEU A 188 -4.54 13.59 4.42
N GLY A 189 -3.57 13.40 5.32
CA GLY A 189 -2.28 12.82 4.98
C GLY A 189 -2.39 11.37 4.50
N VAL A 190 -3.24 10.57 5.16
CA VAL A 190 -3.51 9.18 4.80
C VAL A 190 -4.23 9.10 3.45
N GLY A 191 -5.30 9.88 3.27
CA GLY A 191 -6.03 9.92 1.99
C GLY A 191 -5.13 10.38 0.84
N PHE A 192 -4.26 11.38 1.08
CA PHE A 192 -3.29 11.81 0.09
C PHE A 192 -2.28 10.69 -0.23
N THR A 193 -1.74 10.01 0.78
CA THR A 193 -0.80 8.87 0.62
C THR A 193 -1.41 7.78 -0.26
N GLN A 194 -2.66 7.38 0.03
CA GLN A 194 -3.36 6.34 -0.74
C GLN A 194 -3.53 6.72 -2.21
N MET A 195 -3.92 7.96 -2.49
CA MET A 195 -4.09 8.45 -3.86
C MET A 195 -2.76 8.59 -4.59
N ALA A 196 -1.73 9.11 -3.92
CA ALA A 196 -0.37 9.21 -4.44
C ALA A 196 0.20 7.83 -4.78
N LEU A 197 0.01 6.85 -3.89
CA LEU A 197 0.40 5.47 -4.11
C LEU A 197 -0.31 4.89 -5.33
N ALA A 198 -1.64 5.00 -5.39
CA ALA A 198 -2.41 4.52 -6.53
C ALA A 198 -1.97 5.18 -7.84
N ALA A 199 -1.79 6.50 -7.86
CA ALA A 199 -1.32 7.21 -9.04
C ALA A 199 0.05 6.70 -9.51
N SER A 200 1.01 6.54 -8.59
CA SER A 200 2.37 6.09 -8.93
C SER A 200 2.42 4.64 -9.43
N LEU A 201 1.60 3.76 -8.83
CA LEU A 201 1.51 2.35 -9.21
C LEU A 201 0.79 2.18 -10.55
N MET A 202 -0.27 2.96 -10.80
CA MET A 202 -1.10 2.83 -12.01
C MET A 202 -0.49 3.51 -13.24
N HIS A 203 0.22 4.64 -13.09
CA HIS A 203 0.86 5.36 -14.20
C HIS A 203 2.31 4.95 -14.47
N GLU A 204 2.80 3.89 -13.82
CA GLU A 204 4.18 3.39 -13.94
C GLU A 204 5.27 4.46 -13.70
N THR A 205 4.93 5.55 -13.02
CA THR A 205 5.82 6.71 -12.89
C THR A 205 5.68 7.34 -11.51
N ILE A 206 6.81 7.52 -10.83
CA ILE A 206 6.86 8.16 -9.50
C ILE A 206 6.32 9.60 -9.57
N THR A 207 6.53 10.29 -10.69
CA THR A 207 6.07 11.68 -10.92
C THR A 207 4.56 11.81 -11.08
N ALA A 208 3.82 10.71 -11.32
CA ALA A 208 2.37 10.73 -11.35
C ALA A 208 1.74 10.99 -9.97
N ALA A 209 2.49 10.79 -8.88
CA ALA A 209 2.11 11.14 -7.52
C ALA A 209 2.25 12.65 -7.20
N ASN A 210 2.25 13.53 -8.21
CA ASN A 210 2.30 14.96 -7.97
C ASN A 210 0.98 15.46 -7.31
N PRO A 211 1.01 16.57 -6.56
CA PRO A 211 -0.18 17.02 -5.83
C PRO A 211 -1.35 17.41 -6.71
N VAL A 212 -1.09 17.89 -7.93
CA VAL A 212 -2.14 18.34 -8.85
C VAL A 212 -2.93 17.15 -9.37
N THR A 213 -2.27 16.06 -9.78
CA THR A 213 -2.92 14.83 -10.24
C THR A 213 -3.70 14.16 -9.11
N VAL A 214 -3.12 14.11 -7.91
CA VAL A 214 -3.76 13.54 -6.71
C VAL A 214 -5.04 14.31 -6.36
N VAL A 215 -4.97 15.64 -6.24
CA VAL A 215 -6.15 16.46 -5.91
C VAL A 215 -7.22 16.38 -7.00
N ALA A 216 -6.82 16.40 -8.28
CA ALA A 216 -7.75 16.23 -9.39
C ALA A 216 -8.45 14.86 -9.36
N ALA A 217 -7.74 13.80 -9.03
CA ALA A 217 -8.29 12.46 -8.90
C ALA A 217 -9.26 12.33 -7.71
N VAL A 218 -8.88 12.83 -6.54
CA VAL A 218 -9.75 12.87 -5.35
C VAL A 218 -11.04 13.64 -5.68
N ARG A 219 -10.94 14.79 -6.36
CA ARG A 219 -12.11 15.56 -6.76
C ARG A 219 -13.03 14.81 -7.71
N ARG A 220 -12.49 13.99 -8.62
CA ARG A 220 -13.28 13.21 -9.58
C ARG A 220 -14.00 12.03 -8.94
N ILE A 221 -13.36 11.35 -7.99
CA ILE A 221 -13.99 10.27 -7.21
C ILE A 221 -15.03 10.85 -6.24
N GLY A 222 -14.77 12.05 -5.71
CA GLY A 222 -15.69 12.76 -4.82
C GLY A 222 -15.91 12.02 -3.50
N TRP A 223 -17.17 11.95 -3.07
CA TRP A 223 -17.55 11.41 -1.76
C TRP A 223 -17.29 9.92 -1.60
N ALA A 224 -17.24 9.15 -2.70
CA ALA A 224 -16.95 7.72 -2.66
C ALA A 224 -15.55 7.44 -2.08
N TYR A 225 -14.64 8.42 -2.12
CA TYR A 225 -13.29 8.30 -1.58
C TYR A 225 -13.23 8.37 -0.05
N LEU A 226 -14.28 8.86 0.62
CA LEU A 226 -14.27 8.99 2.08
C LEU A 226 -14.14 7.64 2.79
N LEU A 227 -14.79 6.60 2.27
CA LEU A 227 -14.81 5.27 2.90
C LEU A 227 -13.40 4.64 2.95
N PRO A 228 -12.66 4.49 1.83
CA PRO A 228 -11.30 3.96 1.89
C PRO A 228 -10.35 4.85 2.72
N CYS A 229 -10.52 6.17 2.70
CA CYS A 229 -9.72 7.07 3.55
C CYS A 229 -10.01 6.87 5.04
N ALA A 230 -11.27 6.77 5.43
CA ALA A 230 -11.67 6.55 6.82
C ALA A 230 -11.16 5.19 7.31
N ALA A 231 -11.37 4.13 6.52
CA ALA A 231 -10.92 2.80 6.84
C ALA A 231 -9.39 2.74 7.03
N THR A 232 -8.62 3.36 6.14
CA THR A 232 -7.16 3.40 6.26
C THR A 232 -6.69 4.29 7.40
N THR A 233 -7.36 5.41 7.67
CA THR A 233 -7.02 6.25 8.81
C THR A 233 -7.19 5.48 10.13
N VAL A 234 -8.30 4.75 10.28
CA VAL A 234 -8.54 3.89 11.45
C VAL A 234 -7.49 2.79 11.52
N ALA A 235 -7.18 2.11 10.42
CA ALA A 235 -6.17 1.05 10.41
C ALA A 235 -4.77 1.57 10.75
N VAL A 236 -4.38 2.75 10.26
CA VAL A 236 -3.10 3.41 10.61
C VAL A 236 -3.07 3.75 12.09
N LEU A 237 -4.15 4.32 12.64
CA LEU A 237 -4.25 4.59 14.09
C LEU A 237 -4.10 3.31 14.91
N LEU A 238 -4.83 2.25 14.56
CA LEU A 238 -4.72 0.96 15.24
C LEU A 238 -3.31 0.38 15.12
N THR A 239 -2.69 0.45 13.94
CA THR A 239 -1.31 0.01 13.71
C THR A 239 -0.32 0.77 14.58
N CYS A 240 -0.41 2.11 14.62
CA CYS A 240 0.45 2.95 15.46
C CYS A 240 0.23 2.66 16.96
N LEU A 241 -1.02 2.51 17.39
CA LEU A 241 -1.35 2.17 18.78
C LEU A 241 -0.86 0.78 19.17
N SER A 242 -0.94 -0.20 18.27
CA SER A 242 -0.40 -1.54 18.47
C SER A 242 1.12 -1.50 18.61
N VAL A 243 1.83 -0.80 17.73
CA VAL A 243 3.29 -0.63 17.82
C VAL A 243 3.69 0.08 19.12
N TYR A 244 3.00 1.17 19.48
CA TYR A 244 3.24 1.87 20.74
C TYR A 244 2.99 0.98 21.96
N SER A 245 1.92 0.19 21.94
CA SER A 245 1.60 -0.73 23.04
C SER A 245 2.61 -1.87 23.15
N LEU A 246 3.06 -2.41 22.03
CA LEU A 246 4.12 -3.42 21.96
C LEU A 246 5.43 -2.91 22.54
N LEU A 247 5.81 -1.67 22.22
CA LEU A 247 7.08 -1.09 22.67
C LEU A 247 7.07 -0.68 24.16
N PHE A 248 5.96 -0.17 24.67
CA PHE A 248 5.98 0.55 25.96
C PHE A 248 5.00 0.05 27.03
N ARG A 249 4.08 -0.87 26.71
CA ARG A 249 2.97 -1.23 27.63
C ARG A 249 2.91 -2.71 28.00
N MET A 250 3.68 -3.57 27.36
CA MET A 250 3.64 -4.99 27.66
C MET A 250 4.51 -5.34 28.88
N PRO A 251 3.97 -6.04 29.90
CA PRO A 251 4.70 -6.32 31.14
C PRO A 251 5.54 -7.60 31.09
N LYS A 252 5.36 -8.47 30.07
CA LYS A 252 5.97 -9.80 30.01
C LYS A 252 6.39 -10.13 28.57
N MET A 253 7.61 -10.66 28.40
CA MET A 253 8.19 -11.02 27.10
C MET A 253 7.32 -11.98 26.26
N TRP A 254 6.65 -12.96 26.87
CA TRP A 254 5.79 -13.89 26.12
C TRP A 254 4.53 -13.21 25.57
N MET A 255 4.02 -12.18 26.26
CA MET A 255 2.87 -11.40 25.78
C MET A 255 3.28 -10.54 24.59
N GLU A 256 4.48 -9.96 24.62
CA GLU A 256 5.06 -9.23 23.49
C GLU A 256 5.21 -10.12 22.27
N ALA A 257 5.75 -11.33 22.44
CA ALA A 257 5.90 -12.29 21.36
C ALA A 257 4.54 -12.63 20.69
N VAL A 258 3.52 -12.96 21.48
CA VAL A 258 2.18 -13.26 20.96
C VAL A 258 1.54 -12.03 20.32
N ALA A 259 1.67 -10.86 20.94
CA ALA A 259 1.11 -9.62 20.44
C ALA A 259 1.81 -9.16 19.13
N LEU A 260 3.11 -9.38 18.98
CA LEU A 260 3.87 -9.09 17.77
C LEU A 260 3.45 -10.00 16.61
N TRP A 261 3.20 -11.28 16.89
CA TRP A 261 2.62 -12.18 15.89
C TRP A 261 1.22 -11.73 15.47
N ALA A 262 0.36 -11.41 16.44
CA ALA A 262 -1.00 -10.91 16.18
C ALA A 262 -0.99 -9.58 15.42
N PHE A 263 -0.01 -8.71 15.69
CA PHE A 263 0.22 -7.47 14.96
C PHE A 263 0.50 -7.72 13.48
N TRP A 264 1.37 -8.68 13.13
CA TRP A 264 1.65 -9.00 11.73
C TRP A 264 0.45 -9.61 11.00
N VAL A 265 -0.31 -10.49 11.68
CA VAL A 265 -1.59 -11.00 11.16
C VAL A 265 -2.54 -9.83 10.87
N PHE A 266 -2.71 -8.92 11.83
CA PHE A 266 -3.58 -7.74 11.67
C PHE A 266 -3.11 -6.81 10.55
N PHE A 267 -1.81 -6.50 10.48
CA PHE A 267 -1.22 -5.60 9.50
C PHE A 267 -1.40 -6.14 8.08
N LEU A 268 -1.13 -7.42 7.86
CA LEU A 268 -1.28 -8.05 6.54
C LEU A 268 -2.75 -8.18 6.14
N TYR A 269 -3.62 -8.59 7.06
CA TYR A 269 -5.06 -8.65 6.82
C TYR A 269 -5.62 -7.29 6.41
N THR A 270 -5.39 -6.27 7.23
CA THR A 270 -5.90 -4.92 6.96
C THR A 270 -5.27 -4.31 5.71
N GLY A 271 -3.98 -4.54 5.45
CA GLY A 271 -3.33 -4.11 4.21
C GLY A 271 -4.04 -4.63 2.96
N MET A 272 -4.40 -5.92 2.92
CA MET A 272 -5.16 -6.50 1.81
C MET A 272 -6.57 -5.91 1.69
N VAL A 273 -7.32 -5.82 2.80
CA VAL A 273 -8.67 -5.22 2.83
C VAL A 273 -8.67 -3.80 2.27
N LEU A 274 -7.72 -2.98 2.72
CA LEU A 274 -7.65 -1.56 2.36
C LEU A 274 -7.27 -1.36 0.90
N LEU A 275 -6.30 -2.11 0.39
CA LEU A 275 -5.90 -2.00 -1.01
C LEU A 275 -6.94 -2.59 -1.96
N ARG A 276 -7.67 -3.62 -1.52
CA ARG A 276 -8.85 -4.12 -2.21
C ARG A 276 -9.94 -3.04 -2.31
N MET A 277 -10.32 -2.46 -1.17
CA MET A 277 -11.33 -1.40 -1.10
C MET A 277 -10.95 -0.18 -1.93
N LEU A 278 -9.69 0.25 -1.82
CA LEU A 278 -9.13 1.36 -2.58
C LEU A 278 -9.17 1.05 -4.09
N GLY A 279 -8.69 -0.13 -4.50
CA GLY A 279 -8.70 -0.57 -5.90
C GLY A 279 -10.10 -0.64 -6.49
N LEU A 280 -11.06 -1.25 -5.80
CA LEU A 280 -12.45 -1.32 -6.28
C LEU A 280 -13.10 0.08 -6.37
N THR A 281 -12.76 0.99 -5.47
CA THR A 281 -13.23 2.39 -5.54
C THR A 281 -12.72 3.06 -6.82
N TYR A 282 -11.48 2.78 -7.23
CA TYR A 282 -10.94 3.25 -8.51
C TYR A 282 -11.61 2.59 -9.71
N HIS A 283 -11.85 1.28 -9.66
CA HIS A 283 -12.53 0.54 -10.73
C HIS A 283 -13.93 1.12 -11.00
N ALA A 284 -14.66 1.45 -9.93
CA ALA A 284 -15.98 2.08 -10.03
C ALA A 284 -15.93 3.45 -10.74
N HIS A 285 -14.86 4.22 -10.58
CA HIS A 285 -14.67 5.58 -11.15
C HIS A 285 -13.65 5.61 -12.30
N ALA A 286 -13.34 4.46 -12.90
CA ALA A 286 -12.26 4.33 -13.88
C ALA A 286 -12.48 5.22 -15.12
N MET A 287 -13.74 5.40 -15.54
CA MET A 287 -14.11 6.22 -16.68
C MET A 287 -13.85 7.71 -16.45
N ASP A 288 -14.10 8.20 -15.23
CA ASP A 288 -13.93 9.62 -14.89
C ASP A 288 -12.44 9.98 -14.67
N LEU A 289 -11.67 9.01 -14.17
CA LEU A 289 -10.24 9.21 -13.92
C LEU A 289 -9.42 9.24 -15.21
N TYR A 290 -9.89 8.59 -16.28
CA TYR A 290 -9.14 8.36 -17.53
C TYR A 290 -7.78 7.66 -17.31
N TRP A 291 -7.59 7.03 -16.15
CA TRP A 291 -6.34 6.36 -15.77
C TRP A 291 -6.20 4.96 -16.40
N PHE A 292 -7.15 4.52 -17.24
CA PHE A 292 -7.26 3.11 -17.65
C PHE A 292 -7.42 2.92 -19.15
N ARG A 293 -6.42 2.25 -19.76
CA ARG A 293 -6.60 1.47 -20.99
C ARG A 293 -5.81 0.15 -21.00
N ARG A 294 -4.79 -0.03 -20.14
CA ARG A 294 -3.91 -1.22 -20.11
C ARG A 294 -3.42 -1.52 -18.70
N ARG A 295 -3.18 -2.80 -18.40
CA ARG A 295 -2.55 -3.26 -17.16
C ARG A 295 -1.09 -2.75 -17.09
N PRO A 296 -0.62 -2.26 -15.92
CA PRO A 296 0.77 -1.89 -15.75
C PRO A 296 1.73 -3.08 -15.94
N ARG A 297 2.86 -2.86 -16.61
CA ARG A 297 3.89 -3.83 -16.95
C ARG A 297 4.51 -4.50 -15.72
N TRP A 298 4.78 -3.73 -14.67
CA TRP A 298 5.34 -4.27 -13.41
C TRP A 298 4.34 -5.21 -12.66
N ALA A 299 3.05 -5.12 -13.01
CA ALA A 299 1.99 -5.98 -12.47
C ALA A 299 1.61 -7.14 -13.41
N THR A 300 2.15 -7.18 -14.63
CA THR A 300 2.14 -8.39 -15.47
C THR A 300 3.41 -9.17 -15.18
N GLY A 301 3.28 -10.34 -14.54
CA GLY A 301 4.41 -11.29 -14.44
C GLY A 301 5.02 -11.49 -15.83
N GLY A 302 6.34 -11.58 -15.90
CA GLY A 302 7.11 -11.50 -17.14
C GLY A 302 6.98 -12.77 -17.97
N ARG A 303 5.79 -13.11 -18.45
CA ARG A 303 5.46 -14.02 -19.57
C ARG A 303 3.95 -14.22 -19.69
N PRO A 304 3.27 -13.62 -20.69
CA PRO A 304 2.00 -14.16 -21.14
C PRO A 304 2.28 -15.50 -21.83
N GLY A 305 1.91 -16.60 -21.16
CA GLY A 305 1.89 -17.94 -21.74
C GLY A 305 2.92 -18.92 -21.15
N ARG A 306 2.40 -20.09 -20.71
CA ARG A 306 3.08 -21.23 -20.06
C ARG A 306 3.34 -20.95 -18.57
N ILE A 307 2.65 -21.56 -17.60
CA ILE A 307 2.80 -23.00 -17.28
C ILE A 307 1.58 -23.61 -16.54
N TYR A 308 0.56 -22.85 -16.12
CA TYR A 308 -0.56 -23.42 -15.34
C TYR A 308 -1.92 -23.29 -16.04
N ALA A 309 -2.06 -23.97 -17.17
CA ALA A 309 -3.35 -24.49 -17.60
C ALA A 309 -3.28 -26.01 -17.38
N ASN A 310 -3.57 -26.44 -16.15
CA ASN A 310 -4.03 -27.77 -15.73
C ASN A 310 -3.80 -27.96 -14.23
N SER A 311 -4.83 -27.67 -13.44
CA SER A 311 -5.23 -28.44 -12.26
C SER A 311 -6.65 -28.07 -11.89
#